data_AF-A0A7X0MWT5-F1
#
_entry.id   AF-A0A7X0MWT5-F1
#
_cell.length_a   1.000
_cell.length_b   1.000
_cell.length_c   1.000
_cell.angle_alpha   90.00
_cell.angle_beta   90.00
_cell.angle_gamma   90.00
#
_symmetry.space_group_name_H-M   'P 1'
#
loop_
_entity.id
_entity.type
_entity.pdbx_description
1 polymer ?
#
loop_
_entity_poly.entity_id
_entity_poly.type
_entity_poly.pdbx_seq_one_letter_code
_entity_poly.pdbx_strand_id
1 'polypeptide(L)'
;MSKAFLYGYYGMHNAGDNALLLAAAWGARHYLHTEDFTVNSPSTFKLPVLGHIDRLIREKQLFRGQNRLHQYGAAWKNDHLIFGGGSVLHCARDIRHMRHLCSLNQGMSLALGVGLGPFKNAAAERECKKFLERCDFIGLRDKHSYRVAKELAPNAHTELTFDLAPMLLSIPSLKAMPSALHPVSTVSQNPEESTNKRRGIAVALCPVERFKGDFAAETHRLKALARSLALVHALTGEPIYLFDFNGHKSLGDSAVHKQLKQLIPSKVPVIYYHYQSNPVAIIEKFKRMRAVIAMRLHAAVFGYLASTPTLTLSYHSKCDGWNDQIALPENHRFDAFAINEMKLQKVLLDGLSEGFAKPGLTHSRALQKSLKNFCLDQFSMEEALCLQH
;
A
#
# COMPACT_ATOMS: atom_id res chain seq x y z
N MET A 1 -5.92 23.49 -18.27
CA MET A 1 -5.53 22.15 -17.77
C MET A 1 -5.62 22.19 -16.26
N SER A 2 -6.31 21.22 -15.66
CA SER A 2 -6.52 21.18 -14.20
C SER A 2 -5.23 20.79 -13.46
N LYS A 3 -5.04 21.35 -12.27
CA LYS A 3 -3.90 21.11 -11.39
C LYS A 3 -4.35 20.46 -10.08
N ALA A 4 -3.60 19.49 -9.58
CA ALA A 4 -3.88 18.87 -8.29
C ALA A 4 -2.73 19.02 -7.30
N PHE A 5 -3.10 19.33 -6.05
CA PHE A 5 -2.23 19.16 -4.90
C PHE A 5 -2.49 17.80 -4.23
N LEU A 6 -1.53 16.88 -4.35
CA LEU A 6 -1.55 15.57 -3.72
C LEU A 6 -0.94 15.65 -2.32
N TYR A 7 -1.79 15.52 -1.30
CA TYR A 7 -1.41 15.61 0.10
C TYR A 7 -1.40 14.23 0.76
N GLY A 8 -0.24 13.84 1.29
CA GLY A 8 -0.04 12.59 2.02
C GLY A 8 1.35 12.50 2.62
N TYR A 9 1.70 11.32 3.16
CA TYR A 9 3.02 11.04 3.71
C TYR A 9 4.02 10.58 2.61
N TYR A 10 4.07 11.33 1.52
CA TYR A 10 4.80 10.96 0.32
C TYR A 10 6.27 11.39 0.38
N GLY A 11 7.15 10.65 -0.32
CA GLY A 11 8.58 10.95 -0.33
C GLY A 11 9.32 10.64 0.98
N MET A 12 8.65 9.95 1.92
CA MET A 12 9.17 9.60 3.25
C MET A 12 9.83 8.20 3.30
N HIS A 13 10.38 7.77 2.16
CA HIS A 13 11.01 6.46 1.99
C HIS A 13 10.08 5.27 2.31
N ASN A 14 8.78 5.37 1.97
CA ASN A 14 7.81 4.29 2.17
C ASN A 14 7.17 3.89 0.83
N ALA A 15 7.42 2.65 0.42
CA ALA A 15 6.95 2.12 -0.86
C ALA A 15 5.41 2.06 -0.94
N GLY A 16 4.74 1.83 0.19
CA GLY A 16 3.28 1.83 0.26
C GLY A 16 2.69 3.21 0.02
N ASP A 17 3.22 4.24 0.68
CA ASP A 17 2.74 5.61 0.49
C ASP A 17 3.02 6.11 -0.94
N ASN A 18 4.15 5.70 -1.55
CA ASN A 18 4.42 6.00 -2.96
C ASN A 18 3.48 5.26 -3.93
N ALA A 19 3.01 4.06 -3.58
CA ALA A 19 1.97 3.37 -4.33
C ALA A 19 0.63 4.12 -4.27
N LEU A 20 0.25 4.61 -3.09
CA LEU A 20 -0.96 5.41 -2.93
C LEU A 20 -0.85 6.74 -3.70
N LEU A 21 0.31 7.40 -3.66
CA LEU A 21 0.59 8.59 -4.48
C LEU A 21 0.42 8.29 -5.98
N LEU A 22 1.04 7.22 -6.46
CA LEU A 22 0.99 6.85 -7.86
C LEU A 22 -0.44 6.50 -8.30
N ALA A 23 -1.18 5.77 -7.46
CA ALA A 23 -2.58 5.44 -7.70
C ALA A 23 -3.48 6.69 -7.74
N ALA A 24 -3.31 7.60 -6.78
CA ALA A 24 -4.04 8.86 -6.72
C ALA A 24 -3.78 9.74 -7.95
N ALA A 25 -2.50 9.89 -8.34
CA ALA A 25 -2.12 10.66 -9.51
C ALA A 25 -2.63 10.06 -10.82
N TRP A 26 -2.51 8.73 -10.97
CA TRP A 26 -3.02 8.05 -12.16
C TRP A 26 -4.53 8.24 -12.28
N GLY A 27 -5.30 8.00 -11.21
CA GLY A 27 -6.75 8.19 -11.25
C GLY A 27 -7.16 9.65 -11.47
N ALA A 28 -6.48 10.62 -10.83
CA ALA A 28 -6.75 12.04 -11.03
C ALA A 28 -6.51 12.48 -12.48
N ARG A 29 -5.47 11.97 -13.15
CA ARG A 29 -5.24 12.27 -14.57
C ARG A 29 -6.38 11.75 -15.45
N HIS A 30 -6.82 10.51 -15.23
CA HIS A 30 -7.77 9.87 -16.14
C HIS A 30 -9.23 10.24 -15.86
N TYR A 31 -9.59 10.51 -14.61
CA TYR A 31 -10.99 10.74 -14.20
C TYR A 31 -11.27 12.17 -13.73
N LEU A 32 -10.24 12.93 -13.36
CA LEU A 32 -10.38 14.36 -12.97
C LEU A 32 -9.67 15.29 -13.97
N HIS A 33 -9.22 14.78 -15.11
CA HIS A 33 -8.54 15.51 -16.18
C HIS A 33 -7.40 16.42 -15.69
N THR A 34 -6.66 15.94 -14.68
CA THR A 34 -5.55 16.66 -14.06
C THR A 34 -4.23 16.32 -14.74
N GLU A 35 -3.50 17.33 -15.22
CA GLU A 35 -2.22 17.11 -15.91
C GLU A 35 -1.00 17.54 -15.10
N ASP A 36 -1.16 18.52 -14.20
CA ASP A 36 -0.10 19.09 -13.38
C ASP A 36 -0.29 18.71 -11.89
N PHE A 37 0.78 18.28 -11.25
CA PHE A 37 0.75 17.71 -9.91
C PHE A 37 1.76 18.37 -8.99
N THR A 38 1.26 19.07 -7.97
CA THR A 38 2.05 19.46 -6.80
C THR A 38 1.95 18.34 -5.76
N VAL A 39 3.07 17.88 -5.20
CA VAL A 39 3.08 16.77 -4.22
C VAL A 39 3.61 17.24 -2.87
N ASN A 40 2.92 16.89 -1.79
CA ASN A 40 3.41 17.10 -0.43
C ASN A 40 4.56 16.14 -0.11
N SER A 41 5.77 16.50 -0.52
CA SER A 41 6.98 15.70 -0.32
C SER A 41 8.17 16.55 0.18
N PRO A 42 9.00 16.03 1.10
CA PRO A 42 10.26 16.66 1.47
C PRO A 42 11.44 16.29 0.54
N SER A 43 11.24 15.30 -0.32
CA SER A 43 12.27 14.75 -1.20
C SER A 43 11.88 14.90 -2.67
N THR A 44 12.90 15.02 -3.52
CA THR A 44 12.74 14.95 -4.98
C THR A 44 12.91 13.50 -5.41
N PHE A 45 12.00 12.99 -6.23
CA PHE A 45 12.08 11.63 -6.76
C PHE A 45 11.32 11.50 -8.07
N LYS A 46 11.47 10.35 -8.74
CA LYS A 46 10.79 10.04 -9.98
C LYS A 46 9.80 8.90 -9.76
N LEU A 47 8.59 9.05 -10.30
CA LEU A 47 7.61 7.97 -10.39
C LEU A 47 7.15 7.79 -11.84
N PRO A 48 6.71 6.57 -12.21
CA PRO A 48 5.91 6.38 -13.42
C PRO A 48 4.73 7.35 -13.42
N VAL A 49 4.22 7.76 -14.57
CA VAL A 49 3.04 8.64 -14.72
C VAL A 49 3.29 10.10 -14.28
N LEU A 50 3.85 10.34 -13.09
CA LEU A 50 4.12 11.67 -12.54
C LEU A 50 5.43 12.29 -13.04
N GLY A 51 6.36 11.49 -13.56
CA GLY A 51 7.66 12.00 -13.98
C GLY A 51 8.49 12.48 -12.78
N HIS A 52 9.15 13.63 -12.92
CA HIS A 52 9.95 14.23 -11.86
C HIS A 52 9.05 14.95 -10.87
N ILE A 53 9.22 14.66 -9.58
CA ILE A 53 8.47 15.29 -8.49
C ILE A 53 9.44 16.12 -7.68
N ASP A 54 9.22 17.43 -7.66
CA ASP A 54 9.98 18.35 -6.84
C ASP A 54 9.50 18.33 -5.38
N ARG A 55 10.44 18.59 -4.46
CA ARG A 55 10.10 18.80 -3.05
C ARG A 55 9.27 20.07 -2.87
N LEU A 56 8.15 19.95 -2.17
CA LEU A 56 7.35 21.11 -1.73
C LEU A 56 7.75 21.55 -0.32
N ILE A 57 7.93 20.58 0.59
CA ILE A 57 8.26 20.83 1.99
C ILE A 57 9.76 20.58 2.23
N ARG A 58 10.27 21.07 3.36
CA ARG A 58 11.68 20.94 3.74
C ARG A 58 11.81 20.29 5.11
N GLU A 59 12.75 19.35 5.24
CA GLU A 59 13.10 18.78 6.54
C GLU A 59 13.66 19.87 7.47
N LYS A 60 14.60 20.67 6.96
CA LYS A 60 15.14 21.86 7.64
C LYS A 60 14.42 23.11 7.14
N GLN A 61 13.50 23.62 7.96
CA GLN A 61 12.78 24.86 7.67
C GLN A 61 13.64 26.08 7.98
N LEU A 62 13.51 27.12 7.16
CA LEU A 62 14.15 28.43 7.37
C LEU A 62 13.54 29.19 8.54
N PHE A 63 12.23 29.01 8.76
CA PHE A 63 11.49 29.60 9.87
C PHE A 63 10.32 28.72 10.27
N ARG A 64 9.81 28.91 11.48
CA ARG A 64 8.69 28.13 12.02
C ARG A 64 7.45 28.34 11.15
N GLY A 65 6.96 27.26 10.54
CA GLY A 65 5.74 27.28 9.74
C GLY A 65 5.95 27.43 8.24
N GLN A 66 7.20 27.48 7.75
CA GLN A 66 7.52 27.51 6.32
C GLN A 66 6.76 26.43 5.53
N ASN A 67 6.80 25.18 6.00
CA ASN A 67 6.13 24.07 5.33
C ASN A 67 4.62 24.26 5.27
N ARG A 68 4.01 24.84 6.33
CA ARG A 68 2.58 25.15 6.34
C ARG A 68 2.22 26.21 5.30
N LEU A 69 3.04 27.24 5.14
CA LEU A 69 2.83 28.26 4.13
C LEU A 69 2.93 27.67 2.71
N HIS A 70 3.92 26.80 2.46
CA HIS A 70 4.01 26.10 1.19
C HIS A 70 2.79 25.22 0.92
N GLN A 71 2.30 24.49 1.92
CA GLN A 71 1.10 23.64 1.82
C GLN A 71 -0.16 24.47 1.59
N TYR A 72 -0.34 25.59 2.30
CA TYR A 72 -1.47 26.51 2.08
C TYR A 72 -1.42 27.15 0.69
N GLY A 73 -0.23 27.59 0.25
CA GLY A 73 -0.04 28.09 -1.10
C GLY A 73 -0.34 27.04 -2.17
N ALA A 74 0.06 25.78 -1.95
CA ALA A 74 -0.27 24.68 -2.85
C ALA A 74 -1.79 24.40 -2.87
N ALA A 75 -2.45 24.36 -1.71
CA ALA A 75 -3.89 24.16 -1.65
C ALA A 75 -4.67 25.29 -2.35
N TRP A 76 -4.23 26.54 -2.23
CA TRP A 76 -4.89 27.68 -2.89
C TRP A 76 -4.69 27.71 -4.42
N LYS A 77 -3.53 27.27 -4.93
CA LYS A 77 -3.16 27.35 -6.36
C LYS A 77 -3.68 26.21 -7.25
N ASN A 78 -4.21 25.14 -6.66
CA ASN A 78 -4.60 23.94 -7.39
C ASN A 78 -6.13 23.79 -7.42
N ASP A 79 -6.64 23.27 -8.53
CA ASP A 79 -8.08 23.05 -8.76
C ASP A 79 -8.60 21.85 -7.97
N HIS A 80 -7.73 20.87 -7.69
CA HIS A 80 -8.05 19.74 -6.83
C HIS A 80 -7.07 19.63 -5.66
N LEU A 81 -7.60 19.41 -4.46
CA LEU A 81 -6.83 18.97 -3.29
C LEU A 81 -7.17 17.52 -3.01
N ILE A 82 -6.20 16.61 -3.15
CA ILE A 82 -6.42 15.18 -3.04
C ILE A 82 -5.63 14.60 -1.87
N PHE A 83 -6.35 14.05 -0.90
CA PHE A 83 -5.80 13.23 0.17
C PHE A 83 -5.84 11.76 -0.27
N GLY A 84 -4.74 11.28 -0.87
CA GLY A 84 -4.66 9.95 -1.49
C GLY A 84 -4.25 8.84 -0.54
N GLY A 85 -5.23 8.11 -0.01
CA GLY A 85 -5.05 6.87 0.73
C GLY A 85 -4.51 7.03 2.15
N GLY A 86 -4.24 5.90 2.79
CA GLY A 86 -3.58 5.84 4.10
C GLY A 86 -4.52 6.04 5.30
N SER A 87 -3.93 6.03 6.49
CA SER A 87 -4.63 6.31 7.76
C SER A 87 -4.22 7.69 8.26
N VAL A 88 -4.70 8.75 7.62
CA VAL A 88 -4.23 10.13 7.88
C VAL A 88 -5.01 10.80 9.04
N LEU A 89 -6.10 10.17 9.51
CA LEU A 89 -7.11 10.81 10.35
C LEU A 89 -7.10 10.29 11.80
N HIS A 90 -5.97 10.42 12.50
CA HIS A 90 -5.81 9.95 13.89
C HIS A 90 -5.70 11.05 14.95
N CYS A 91 -5.08 12.20 14.63
CA CYS A 91 -4.80 13.24 15.61
C CYS A 91 -5.41 14.59 15.23
N ALA A 92 -5.95 15.29 16.23
CA ALA A 92 -6.69 16.54 16.03
C ALA A 92 -5.88 17.61 15.27
N ARG A 93 -4.57 17.70 15.53
CA ARG A 93 -3.70 18.69 14.90
C ARG A 93 -3.57 18.50 13.39
N ASP A 94 -3.35 17.26 12.95
CA ASP A 94 -3.10 16.96 11.55
C ASP A 94 -4.43 17.01 10.77
N ILE A 95 -5.52 16.49 11.36
CA ILE A 95 -6.88 16.61 10.81
C ILE A 95 -7.31 18.07 10.66
N ARG A 96 -7.06 18.90 11.69
CA ARG A 96 -7.33 20.35 11.63
C ARG A 96 -6.59 21.00 10.48
N HIS A 97 -5.32 20.64 10.27
CA HIS A 97 -4.53 21.19 9.18
C HIS A 97 -5.06 20.77 7.81
N MET A 98 -5.45 19.50 7.63
CA MET A 98 -6.13 19.04 6.41
C MET A 98 -7.42 19.82 6.16
N ARG A 99 -8.26 20.03 7.19
CA ARG A 99 -9.47 20.85 7.10
C ARG A 99 -9.16 22.30 6.68
N HIS A 100 -8.07 22.88 7.18
CA HIS A 100 -7.65 24.22 6.76
C HIS A 100 -7.25 24.25 5.29
N LEU A 101 -6.55 23.21 4.79
CA LEU A 101 -6.23 23.08 3.37
C LEU A 101 -7.51 23.03 2.53
N CYS A 102 -8.50 22.22 2.92
CA CYS A 102 -9.79 22.17 2.24
C CYS A 102 -10.51 23.53 2.25
N SER A 103 -10.42 24.27 3.36
CA SER A 103 -11.05 25.59 3.47
C SER A 103 -10.38 26.67 2.61
N LEU A 104 -9.12 26.46 2.21
CA LEU A 104 -8.35 27.39 1.37
C LEU A 104 -8.42 27.04 -0.11
N ASN A 105 -8.61 25.76 -0.43
CA ASN A 105 -8.75 25.29 -1.80
C ASN A 105 -9.98 25.93 -2.45
N GLN A 106 -9.81 26.45 -3.67
CA GLN A 106 -10.87 27.12 -4.42
C GLN A 106 -11.64 26.16 -5.35
N GLY A 107 -11.16 24.94 -5.51
CA GLY A 107 -11.82 23.89 -6.28
C GLY A 107 -12.25 22.74 -5.38
N MET A 108 -12.02 21.50 -5.81
CA MET A 108 -12.53 20.31 -5.12
C MET A 108 -11.52 19.67 -4.17
N SER A 109 -11.94 19.46 -2.93
CA SER A 109 -11.22 18.76 -1.87
C SER A 109 -11.71 17.32 -1.72
N LEU A 110 -10.89 16.36 -2.12
CA LEU A 110 -11.21 14.94 -2.22
C LEU A 110 -10.37 14.11 -1.24
N ALA A 111 -10.99 13.21 -0.48
CA ALA A 111 -10.30 12.23 0.33
C ALA A 111 -10.54 10.82 -0.24
N LEU A 112 -9.51 10.19 -0.80
CA LEU A 112 -9.66 9.01 -1.66
C LEU A 112 -9.02 7.78 -1.02
N GLY A 113 -9.80 6.72 -0.78
CA GLY A 113 -9.34 5.46 -0.21
C GLY A 113 -8.75 5.60 1.19
N VAL A 114 -9.27 6.52 2.01
CA VAL A 114 -8.75 6.82 3.35
C VAL A 114 -9.42 5.94 4.41
N GLY A 115 -8.69 5.66 5.50
CA GLY A 115 -9.22 5.04 6.71
C GLY A 115 -9.47 6.08 7.81
N LEU A 116 -10.51 5.86 8.64
CA LEU A 116 -10.80 6.65 9.83
C LEU A 116 -10.43 5.90 11.10
N GLY A 117 -9.77 6.60 12.01
CA GLY A 117 -9.52 6.12 13.35
C GLY A 117 -8.52 4.94 13.46
N PRO A 118 -8.29 4.42 14.68
CA PRO A 118 -8.88 4.93 15.93
C PRO A 118 -8.41 6.37 16.22
N PHE A 119 -9.30 7.17 16.79
CA PHE A 119 -9.00 8.54 17.17
C PHE A 119 -8.29 8.58 18.51
N LYS A 120 -7.31 9.48 18.66
CA LYS A 120 -6.58 9.61 19.94
C LYS A 120 -7.43 10.17 21.08
N ASN A 121 -8.45 10.95 20.76
CA ASN A 121 -9.32 11.63 21.73
C ASN A 121 -10.54 12.26 21.03
N ALA A 122 -11.50 12.73 21.84
CA ALA A 122 -12.70 13.44 21.36
C ALA A 122 -12.40 14.71 20.54
N ALA A 123 -11.24 15.35 20.73
CA ALA A 123 -10.86 16.48 19.90
C ALA A 123 -10.53 16.05 18.46
N ALA A 124 -9.90 14.88 18.28
CA ALA A 124 -9.64 14.32 16.96
C ALA A 124 -10.95 13.92 16.26
N GLU A 125 -11.92 13.35 16.98
CA GLU A 125 -13.26 13.06 16.46
C GLU A 125 -13.98 14.35 16.00
N ARG A 126 -13.97 15.40 16.83
CA ARG A 126 -14.58 16.69 16.47
C ARG A 126 -13.94 17.34 15.24
N GLU A 127 -12.62 17.31 15.12
CA GLU A 127 -11.95 17.82 13.92
C GLU A 127 -12.22 16.92 12.71
N CYS A 128 -12.34 15.60 12.90
CA CYS A 128 -12.68 14.66 11.83
C CYS A 128 -14.06 14.96 11.27
N LYS A 129 -15.08 15.16 12.11
CA LYS A 129 -16.41 15.59 11.67
C LYS A 129 -16.33 16.84 10.78
N LYS A 130 -15.67 17.89 11.26
CA LYS A 130 -15.53 19.14 10.50
C LYS A 130 -14.72 19.00 9.21
N PHE A 131 -13.77 18.07 9.17
CA PHE A 131 -13.02 17.74 7.97
C PHE A 131 -13.92 17.04 6.94
N LEU A 132 -14.69 16.02 7.37
CA LEU A 132 -15.64 15.30 6.53
C LEU A 132 -16.69 16.25 5.93
N GLU A 133 -17.24 17.17 6.72
CA GLU A 133 -18.22 18.17 6.25
C GLU A 133 -17.61 19.23 5.32
N ARG A 134 -16.28 19.30 5.20
CA ARG A 134 -15.59 20.27 4.35
C ARG A 134 -15.07 19.67 3.05
N CYS A 135 -14.92 18.35 2.96
CA CYS A 135 -14.54 17.69 1.72
C CYS A 135 -15.75 17.54 0.80
N ASP A 136 -15.52 17.70 -0.50
CA ASP A 136 -16.54 17.52 -1.55
C ASP A 136 -16.87 16.04 -1.77
N PHE A 137 -15.90 15.17 -1.54
CA PHE A 137 -16.09 13.72 -1.59
C PHE A 137 -15.08 12.98 -0.69
N ILE A 138 -15.56 11.91 -0.05
CA ILE A 138 -14.78 11.04 0.82
C ILE A 138 -15.01 9.56 0.47
N GLY A 139 -14.03 8.95 -0.19
CA GLY A 139 -13.96 7.52 -0.42
C GLY A 139 -13.32 6.81 0.78
N LEU A 140 -14.11 6.03 1.50
CA LEU A 140 -13.68 5.31 2.69
C LEU A 140 -13.35 3.87 2.35
N ARG A 141 -12.09 3.48 2.58
CA ARG A 141 -11.58 2.21 2.06
C ARG A 141 -12.20 0.98 2.70
N ASP A 142 -12.78 1.08 3.90
CA ASP A 142 -13.26 -0.06 4.69
C ASP A 142 -14.57 0.24 5.44
N LYS A 143 -15.28 -0.83 5.82
CA LYS A 143 -16.62 -0.75 6.45
C LYS A 143 -16.58 -0.10 7.84
N HIS A 144 -15.49 -0.21 8.58
CA HIS A 144 -15.38 0.43 9.90
C HIS A 144 -15.30 1.94 9.71
N SER A 145 -14.38 2.39 8.86
CA SER A 145 -14.22 3.79 8.49
C SER A 145 -15.52 4.39 7.95
N TYR A 146 -16.24 3.66 7.08
CA TYR A 146 -17.53 4.10 6.54
C TYR A 146 -18.61 4.31 7.61
N ARG A 147 -18.76 3.37 8.54
CA ARG A 147 -19.72 3.50 9.65
C ARG A 147 -19.38 4.70 10.54
N VAL A 148 -18.10 4.83 10.92
CA VAL A 148 -17.62 5.96 11.73
C VAL A 148 -17.92 7.30 11.05
N ALA A 149 -17.73 7.40 9.74
CA ALA A 149 -18.04 8.64 9.02
C ALA A 149 -19.54 8.96 8.99
N LYS A 150 -20.39 7.95 8.77
CA LYS A 150 -21.85 8.12 8.79
C LYS A 150 -22.39 8.50 10.17
N GLU A 151 -21.78 8.00 11.23
CA GLU A 151 -22.10 8.38 12.61
C GLU A 151 -21.65 9.82 12.92
N LEU A 152 -20.44 10.21 12.53
CA LEU A 152 -19.88 11.53 12.85
C LEU A 152 -20.48 12.66 12.00
N ALA A 153 -20.67 12.42 10.70
CA ALA A 153 -21.07 13.42 9.70
C ALA A 153 -22.03 12.79 8.68
N PRO A 154 -23.30 12.53 9.06
CA PRO A 154 -24.25 11.80 8.21
C PRO A 154 -24.53 12.46 6.85
N ASN A 155 -24.43 13.79 6.79
CA ASN A 155 -24.66 14.58 5.59
C ASN A 155 -23.41 14.76 4.71
N ALA A 156 -22.22 14.32 5.18
CA ALA A 156 -21.01 14.41 4.38
C ALA A 156 -21.06 13.41 3.21
N HIS A 157 -20.56 13.83 2.05
CA HIS A 157 -20.52 13.01 0.85
C HIS A 157 -19.50 11.88 0.99
N THR A 158 -19.99 10.73 1.44
CA THR A 158 -19.18 9.60 1.86
C THR A 158 -19.62 8.35 1.12
N GLU A 159 -18.66 7.63 0.55
CA GLU A 159 -18.88 6.35 -0.14
C GLU A 159 -17.97 5.27 0.44
N LEU A 160 -18.48 4.05 0.53
CA LEU A 160 -17.67 2.87 0.81
C LEU A 160 -16.95 2.45 -0.47
N THR A 161 -15.65 2.73 -0.52
CA THR A 161 -14.78 2.44 -1.67
C THR A 161 -13.84 1.28 -1.32
N PHE A 162 -12.56 1.43 -1.64
CA PHE A 162 -11.51 0.46 -1.40
C PHE A 162 -10.16 1.17 -1.23
N ASP A 163 -9.13 0.42 -0.86
CA ASP A 163 -7.76 0.91 -0.93
C ASP A 163 -7.46 1.43 -2.34
N LEU A 164 -6.63 2.46 -2.48
CA LEU A 164 -6.28 3.04 -3.79
C LEU A 164 -5.32 2.16 -4.60
N ALA A 165 -4.50 1.33 -3.94
CA ALA A 165 -3.42 0.61 -4.62
C ALA A 165 -3.88 -0.31 -5.78
N PRO A 166 -5.08 -0.92 -5.79
CA PRO A 166 -5.57 -1.64 -6.97
C PRO A 166 -5.70 -0.80 -8.25
N MET A 167 -5.80 0.53 -8.17
CA MET A 167 -5.72 1.42 -9.33
C MET A 167 -4.42 1.26 -10.12
N LEU A 168 -3.34 0.78 -9.47
CA LEU A 168 -2.07 0.51 -10.14
C LEU A 168 -2.20 -0.56 -11.24
N LEU A 169 -3.21 -1.44 -11.18
CA LEU A 169 -3.48 -2.42 -12.22
C LEU A 169 -3.86 -1.79 -13.56
N SER A 170 -4.31 -0.53 -13.57
CA SER A 170 -4.63 0.20 -14.79
C SER A 170 -3.40 0.82 -15.46
N ILE A 171 -2.24 0.85 -14.80
CA ILE A 171 -1.00 1.37 -15.38
C ILE A 171 -0.52 0.40 -16.47
N PRO A 172 -0.24 0.84 -17.71
CA PRO A 172 0.07 -0.05 -18.84
C PRO A 172 1.17 -1.08 -18.57
N SER A 173 2.25 -0.69 -17.88
CA SER A 173 3.34 -1.62 -17.52
C SER A 173 2.90 -2.74 -16.56
N LEU A 174 1.80 -2.54 -15.82
CA LEU A 174 1.18 -3.58 -14.99
C LEU A 174 0.02 -4.29 -15.70
N LYS A 175 -0.71 -3.61 -16.60
CA LYS A 175 -1.84 -4.12 -17.41
C LYS A 175 -1.39 -5.10 -18.51
N ALA A 176 -0.28 -4.81 -19.19
CA ALA A 176 0.25 -5.62 -20.31
C ALA A 176 0.97 -6.92 -19.86
N MET A 177 1.00 -7.18 -18.56
CA MET A 177 1.73 -8.33 -18.01
C MET A 177 0.81 -9.54 -17.97
N PRO A 178 1.17 -10.68 -18.60
CA PRO A 178 0.30 -11.83 -18.70
C PRO A 178 -0.20 -12.24 -17.32
N SER A 179 -1.52 -12.26 -17.18
CA SER A 179 -2.19 -12.95 -16.09
C SER A 179 -1.70 -14.39 -16.10
N ALA A 180 -1.25 -14.92 -14.96
CA ALA A 180 -0.82 -16.31 -14.81
C ALA A 180 -1.99 -17.31 -14.93
N LEU A 181 -2.92 -17.06 -15.86
CA LEU A 181 -4.20 -17.72 -16.06
C LEU A 181 -4.24 -18.56 -17.34
N HIS A 182 -3.14 -18.66 -18.10
CA HIS A 182 -3.05 -19.65 -19.18
C HIS A 182 -2.27 -20.89 -18.70
N PRO A 183 -2.85 -22.09 -18.82
CA PRO A 183 -2.05 -23.31 -18.83
C PRO A 183 -1.04 -23.19 -19.96
N VAL A 184 0.18 -23.66 -19.72
CA VAL A 184 1.22 -23.78 -20.74
C VAL A 184 0.70 -24.70 -21.84
N SER A 185 0.29 -24.11 -22.96
CA SER A 185 0.08 -24.84 -24.23
C SER A 185 -0.02 -23.87 -25.40
N THR A 186 1.08 -23.22 -25.74
CA THR A 186 1.49 -22.97 -27.13
C THR A 186 3.02 -22.88 -27.15
N VAL A 187 3.64 -23.79 -27.90
CA VAL A 187 5.08 -23.79 -28.15
C VAL A 187 5.42 -22.56 -28.99
N SER A 188 6.03 -21.55 -28.36
CA SER A 188 6.72 -20.47 -29.09
C SER A 188 8.12 -20.94 -29.45
N GLN A 189 8.51 -20.79 -30.72
CA GLN A 189 9.79 -21.27 -31.27
C GLN A 189 10.99 -20.34 -30.99
N ASN A 190 10.93 -19.50 -29.95
CA ASN A 190 12.08 -18.73 -29.46
C ASN A 190 12.62 -19.34 -28.15
N PRO A 191 13.84 -19.94 -28.14
CA PRO A 191 14.38 -20.61 -26.96
C PRO A 191 14.69 -19.69 -25.77
N GLU A 192 14.78 -18.37 -25.96
CA GLU A 192 15.15 -17.41 -24.91
C GLU A 192 13.96 -16.72 -24.20
N GLU A 193 12.73 -16.87 -24.69
CA GLU A 193 11.51 -16.34 -24.03
C GLU A 193 10.72 -17.41 -23.26
N SER A 194 11.27 -18.62 -23.16
CA SER A 194 10.61 -19.75 -22.50
C SER A 194 11.03 -19.90 -21.03
N THR A 195 10.04 -19.87 -20.13
CA THR A 195 10.09 -20.17 -18.68
C THR A 195 10.52 -19.06 -17.71
N ASN A 196 9.71 -18.00 -17.56
CA ASN A 196 9.78 -17.14 -16.37
C ASN A 196 9.18 -17.87 -15.14
N LYS A 197 9.75 -19.02 -14.77
CA LYS A 197 9.32 -19.84 -13.64
C LYS A 197 9.54 -19.04 -12.36
N ARG A 198 8.46 -18.80 -11.61
CA ARG A 198 8.53 -18.11 -10.32
C ARG A 198 9.53 -18.83 -9.40
N ARG A 199 10.35 -18.07 -8.68
CA ARG A 199 11.39 -18.59 -7.77
C ARG A 199 11.51 -17.74 -6.51
N GLY A 200 11.68 -18.42 -5.40
CA GLY A 200 11.98 -17.88 -4.08
C GLY A 200 10.79 -17.35 -3.29
N ILE A 201 11.08 -17.08 -2.03
CA ILE A 201 10.13 -16.60 -1.03
C ILE A 201 10.51 -15.16 -0.67
N ALA A 202 9.63 -14.22 -0.94
CA ALA A 202 9.78 -12.84 -0.51
C ALA A 202 9.38 -12.70 0.96
N VAL A 203 10.14 -11.93 1.73
CA VAL A 203 9.84 -11.62 3.13
C VAL A 203 9.94 -10.11 3.32
N ALA A 204 8.85 -9.51 3.81
CA ALA A 204 8.75 -8.07 4.05
C ALA A 204 8.25 -7.79 5.47
N LEU A 205 9.19 -7.62 6.40
CA LEU A 205 8.93 -7.42 7.82
C LEU A 205 8.69 -5.95 8.18
N CYS A 206 8.13 -5.73 9.37
CA CYS A 206 7.92 -4.41 9.96
C CYS A 206 8.50 -4.40 11.40
N PRO A 207 9.40 -3.48 11.75
CA PRO A 207 10.03 -3.43 13.07
C PRO A 207 9.11 -2.79 14.14
N VAL A 208 7.85 -3.23 14.27
CA VAL A 208 6.88 -2.57 15.17
C VAL A 208 7.20 -2.79 16.66
N GLU A 209 7.67 -3.98 17.02
CA GLU A 209 7.94 -4.39 18.40
C GLU A 209 9.09 -3.58 19.01
N ARG A 210 10.18 -3.40 18.25
CA ARG A 210 11.32 -2.60 18.73
C ARG A 210 10.96 -1.14 18.99
N PHE A 211 9.99 -0.57 18.27
CA PHE A 211 9.49 0.79 18.55
C PHE A 211 8.64 0.88 19.82
N LYS A 212 8.13 -0.26 20.29
CA LYS A 212 7.45 -0.39 21.59
C LYS A 212 8.41 -0.84 22.71
N GLY A 213 9.69 -1.06 22.40
CA GLY A 213 10.68 -1.58 23.34
C GLY A 213 10.64 -3.10 23.55
N ASP A 214 9.84 -3.84 22.78
CA ASP A 214 9.66 -5.28 22.94
C ASP A 214 10.60 -6.10 22.02
N PHE A 215 11.89 -6.03 22.31
CA PHE A 215 12.91 -6.75 21.53
C PHE A 215 12.80 -8.28 21.67
N ALA A 216 12.23 -8.77 22.78
CA ALA A 216 12.07 -10.19 23.05
C ALA A 216 11.03 -10.82 22.11
N ALA A 217 9.87 -10.20 21.95
CA ALA A 217 8.84 -10.64 21.00
C ALA A 217 9.36 -10.61 19.56
N GLU A 218 10.09 -9.54 19.18
CA GLU A 218 10.70 -9.47 17.85
C GLU A 218 11.69 -10.62 17.62
N THR A 219 12.59 -10.86 18.59
CA THR A 219 13.58 -11.94 18.51
C THR A 219 12.90 -13.30 18.43
N HIS A 220 11.85 -13.54 19.20
CA HIS A 220 11.08 -14.77 19.16
C HIS A 220 10.50 -15.02 17.76
N ARG A 221 9.83 -14.02 17.18
CA ARG A 221 9.33 -14.09 15.79
C ARG A 221 10.47 -14.39 14.81
N LEU A 222 11.57 -13.65 14.89
CA LEU A 222 12.66 -13.79 13.94
C LEU A 222 13.27 -15.20 13.98
N LYS A 223 13.40 -15.80 15.16
CA LYS A 223 13.85 -17.19 15.30
C LYS A 223 12.86 -18.19 14.68
N ALA A 224 11.56 -18.01 14.88
CA ALA A 224 10.52 -18.85 14.27
C ALA A 224 10.53 -18.75 12.73
N LEU A 225 10.65 -17.53 12.20
CA LEU A 225 10.79 -17.30 10.75
C LEU A 225 12.08 -17.92 10.21
N ALA A 226 13.22 -17.73 10.88
CA ALA A 226 14.49 -18.27 10.43
C ALA A 226 14.47 -19.81 10.34
N ARG A 227 13.93 -20.49 11.36
CA ARG A 227 13.76 -21.96 11.34
C ARG A 227 12.82 -22.41 10.22
N SER A 228 11.68 -21.72 10.06
CA SER A 228 10.72 -22.03 8.98
C SER A 228 11.34 -21.87 7.59
N LEU A 229 12.02 -20.75 7.33
CA LEU A 229 12.65 -20.48 6.04
C LEU A 229 13.80 -21.43 5.75
N ALA A 230 14.58 -21.81 6.77
CA ALA A 230 15.67 -22.78 6.63
C ALA A 230 15.14 -24.18 6.28
N LEU A 231 14.07 -24.63 6.94
CA LEU A 231 13.42 -25.90 6.64
C LEU A 231 12.85 -25.91 5.22
N VAL A 232 12.08 -24.87 4.87
CA VAL A 232 11.47 -24.76 3.54
C VAL A 232 12.55 -24.75 2.47
N HIS A 233 13.63 -23.98 2.65
CA HIS A 233 14.75 -24.01 1.72
C HIS A 233 15.39 -25.40 1.60
N ALA A 234 15.62 -26.10 2.72
CA ALA A 234 16.24 -27.43 2.70
C ALA A 234 15.40 -28.45 1.92
N LEU A 235 14.07 -28.33 1.94
CA LEU A 235 13.16 -29.26 1.27
C LEU A 235 12.80 -28.86 -0.17
N THR A 236 12.94 -27.58 -0.53
CA THR A 236 12.44 -27.06 -1.82
C THR A 236 13.51 -26.40 -2.68
N GLY A 237 14.66 -26.05 -2.10
CA GLY A 237 15.72 -25.27 -2.76
C GLY A 237 15.38 -23.79 -2.98
N GLU A 238 14.22 -23.32 -2.51
CA GLU A 238 13.78 -21.93 -2.75
C GLU A 238 14.67 -20.92 -2.02
N PRO A 239 15.24 -19.92 -2.70
CA PRO A 239 16.00 -18.86 -2.06
C PRO A 239 15.08 -17.86 -1.33
N ILE A 240 15.63 -17.11 -0.38
CA ILE A 240 14.90 -16.10 0.39
C ILE A 240 15.24 -14.70 -0.14
N TYR A 241 14.23 -13.87 -0.35
CA TYR A 241 14.39 -12.47 -0.77
C TYR A 241 13.84 -11.55 0.32
N LEU A 242 14.70 -10.72 0.93
CA LEU A 242 14.30 -9.76 1.96
C LEU A 242 14.01 -8.41 1.29
N PHE A 243 12.80 -7.88 1.46
CA PHE A 243 12.35 -6.63 0.83
C PHE A 243 12.14 -5.52 1.87
N ASP A 244 12.96 -4.48 1.78
CA ASP A 244 12.77 -3.27 2.58
C ASP A 244 11.67 -2.39 1.94
N PHE A 245 10.52 -2.27 2.60
CA PHE A 245 9.43 -1.38 2.16
C PHE A 245 9.57 0.03 2.71
N ASN A 246 10.30 0.18 3.81
CA ASN A 246 10.66 1.46 4.39
C ASN A 246 12.19 1.62 4.44
N GLY A 247 12.70 2.64 3.75
CA GLY A 247 14.13 2.97 3.65
C GLY A 247 14.64 3.96 4.69
N HIS A 248 13.84 4.34 5.69
CA HIS A 248 14.27 5.29 6.71
C HIS A 248 15.45 4.73 7.54
N LYS A 249 16.46 5.55 7.81
CA LYS A 249 17.70 5.08 8.47
C LYS A 249 17.48 4.45 9.85
N SER A 250 16.59 5.02 10.65
CA SER A 250 16.30 4.56 12.03
C SER A 250 14.95 3.86 12.20
N LEU A 251 14.04 4.02 11.22
CA LEU A 251 12.65 3.53 11.31
C LEU A 251 12.31 2.51 10.20
N GLY A 252 13.29 2.24 9.33
CA GLY A 252 13.15 1.37 8.17
C GLY A 252 13.35 -0.11 8.49
N ASP A 253 13.15 -0.93 7.48
CA ASP A 253 13.06 -2.38 7.64
C ASP A 253 14.44 -3.08 7.65
N SER A 254 15.49 -2.36 7.22
CA SER A 254 16.82 -2.95 7.04
C SER A 254 17.36 -3.62 8.30
N ALA A 255 17.12 -3.03 9.48
CA ALA A 255 17.63 -3.58 10.73
C ALA A 255 16.96 -4.91 11.13
N VAL A 256 15.65 -5.05 10.90
CA VAL A 256 14.94 -6.31 11.19
C VAL A 256 15.30 -7.40 10.18
N HIS A 257 15.49 -7.05 8.91
CA HIS A 257 15.94 -7.99 7.88
C HIS A 257 17.39 -8.45 8.09
N LYS A 258 18.29 -7.55 8.53
CA LYS A 258 19.66 -7.91 8.91
C LYS A 258 19.71 -8.93 10.04
N GLN A 259 18.89 -8.73 11.08
CA GLN A 259 18.78 -9.69 12.19
C GLN A 259 18.19 -11.02 11.73
N LEU A 260 17.17 -11.02 10.88
CA LEU A 260 16.63 -12.26 10.30
C LEU A 260 17.72 -13.03 9.54
N LYS A 261 18.47 -12.36 8.67
CA LYS A 261 19.56 -12.96 7.88
C LYS A 261 20.62 -13.60 8.77
N GLN A 262 20.97 -12.99 9.90
CA GLN A 262 21.95 -13.54 10.85
C GLN A 262 21.48 -14.83 11.51
N LEU A 263 20.16 -15.00 11.68
CA LEU A 263 19.57 -16.20 12.26
C LEU A 263 19.35 -17.33 11.23
N ILE A 264 19.30 -16.99 9.95
CA ILE A 264 19.19 -17.98 8.86
C ILE A 264 20.57 -18.62 8.61
N PRO A 265 20.68 -19.96 8.55
CA PRO A 265 21.95 -20.64 8.25
C PRO A 265 22.58 -20.17 6.95
N SER A 266 23.91 -20.03 6.93
CA SER A 266 24.67 -19.48 5.79
C SER A 266 24.46 -20.21 4.46
N LYS A 267 24.14 -21.51 4.51
CA LYS A 267 23.81 -22.35 3.34
C LYS A 267 22.53 -21.91 2.61
N VAL A 268 21.63 -21.18 3.27
CA VAL A 268 20.40 -20.67 2.66
C VAL A 268 20.73 -19.39 1.87
N PRO A 269 20.53 -19.37 0.54
CA PRO A 269 20.71 -18.16 -0.25
C PRO A 269 19.69 -17.12 0.20
N VAL A 270 20.18 -15.98 0.67
CA VAL A 270 19.31 -14.85 1.00
C VAL A 270 19.80 -13.61 0.26
N ILE A 271 18.91 -13.00 -0.49
CA ILE A 271 19.13 -11.82 -1.34
C ILE A 271 18.41 -10.62 -0.72
N TYR A 272 19.06 -9.46 -0.72
CA TYR A 272 18.45 -8.21 -0.28
C TYR A 272 17.91 -7.40 -1.46
N TYR A 273 16.65 -7.00 -1.37
CA TYR A 273 16.10 -5.91 -2.13
C TYR A 273 15.86 -4.73 -1.20
N HIS A 274 16.84 -3.80 -1.24
CA HIS A 274 16.72 -2.52 -0.56
C HIS A 274 15.55 -1.70 -1.09
N TYR A 275 15.13 -0.73 -0.28
CA TYR A 275 14.03 0.17 -0.59
C TYR A 275 14.16 0.80 -1.98
N GLN A 276 13.05 0.82 -2.70
CA GLN A 276 12.90 1.50 -3.99
C GLN A 276 11.72 2.46 -3.92
N SER A 277 11.86 3.63 -4.53
CA SER A 277 10.77 4.61 -4.60
C SER A 277 9.66 4.18 -5.54
N ASN A 278 9.98 3.49 -6.63
CA ASN A 278 9.04 3.08 -7.67
C ASN A 278 8.27 1.80 -7.26
N PRO A 279 6.96 1.89 -6.95
CA PRO A 279 6.16 0.74 -6.53
C PRO A 279 5.96 -0.28 -7.67
N VAL A 280 5.92 0.15 -8.94
CA VAL A 280 5.77 -0.75 -10.10
C VAL A 280 6.93 -1.75 -10.16
N ALA A 281 8.17 -1.27 -9.96
CA ALA A 281 9.36 -2.11 -9.96
C ALA A 281 9.36 -3.15 -8.82
N ILE A 282 8.75 -2.83 -7.68
CA ILE A 282 8.61 -3.77 -6.56
C ILE A 282 7.56 -4.82 -6.90
N ILE A 283 6.41 -4.42 -7.45
CA ILE A 283 5.35 -5.34 -7.89
C ILE A 283 5.88 -6.30 -8.96
N GLU A 284 6.69 -5.82 -9.91
CA GLU A 284 7.36 -6.66 -10.93
C GLU A 284 8.28 -7.72 -10.32
N LYS A 285 9.03 -7.37 -9.26
CA LYS A 285 9.83 -8.35 -8.52
C LYS A 285 8.94 -9.37 -7.82
N PHE A 286 7.87 -8.92 -7.18
CA PHE A 286 6.91 -9.80 -6.50
C PHE A 286 6.27 -10.81 -7.46
N LYS A 287 5.99 -10.42 -8.72
CA LYS A 287 5.45 -11.32 -9.76
C LYS A 287 6.34 -12.53 -10.06
N ARG A 288 7.66 -12.41 -9.82
CA ARG A 288 8.67 -13.47 -10.02
C ARG A 288 8.83 -14.38 -8.79
N MET A 289 8.25 -14.03 -7.66
CA MET A 289 8.35 -14.80 -6.41
C MET A 289 7.30 -15.91 -6.38
N ARG A 290 7.57 -17.02 -5.70
CA ARG A 290 6.59 -18.11 -5.51
C ARG A 290 5.62 -17.84 -4.37
N ALA A 291 6.10 -17.17 -3.33
CA ALA A 291 5.29 -16.78 -2.18
C ALA A 291 5.85 -15.48 -1.56
N VAL A 292 5.00 -14.77 -0.82
CA VAL A 292 5.33 -13.58 -0.04
C VAL A 292 4.91 -13.83 1.40
N ILE A 293 5.82 -13.58 2.35
CA ILE A 293 5.51 -13.43 3.78
C ILE A 293 5.50 -11.93 4.07
N ALA A 294 4.31 -11.35 4.21
CA ALA A 294 4.10 -9.92 4.32
C ALA A 294 3.64 -9.54 5.73
N MET A 295 4.49 -8.85 6.48
CA MET A 295 4.08 -8.16 7.70
C MET A 295 3.66 -6.72 7.41
N ARG A 296 4.40 -6.02 6.52
CA ARG A 296 4.00 -4.70 6.03
C ARG A 296 2.70 -4.82 5.22
N LEU A 297 1.67 -4.04 5.56
CA LEU A 297 0.37 -4.04 4.84
C LEU A 297 0.56 -3.91 3.32
N HIS A 298 1.31 -2.92 2.85
CA HIS A 298 1.49 -2.72 1.41
C HIS A 298 2.35 -3.80 0.74
N ALA A 299 3.12 -4.59 1.49
CA ALA A 299 3.73 -5.80 0.92
C ALA A 299 2.66 -6.87 0.64
N ALA A 300 1.65 -6.99 1.52
CA ALA A 300 0.53 -7.89 1.28
C ALA A 300 -0.33 -7.43 0.09
N VAL A 301 -0.57 -6.11 -0.01
CA VAL A 301 -1.24 -5.50 -1.16
C VAL A 301 -0.44 -5.76 -2.44
N PHE A 302 0.88 -5.55 -2.45
CA PHE A 302 1.69 -5.78 -3.65
C PHE A 302 1.75 -7.25 -4.05
N GLY A 303 1.80 -8.17 -3.08
CA GLY A 303 1.68 -9.61 -3.34
C GLY A 303 0.34 -9.96 -3.98
N TYR A 304 -0.74 -9.38 -3.47
CA TYR A 304 -2.06 -9.48 -4.08
C TYR A 304 -2.03 -8.97 -5.53
N LEU A 305 -1.62 -7.72 -5.80
CA LEU A 305 -1.58 -7.14 -7.15
C LEU A 305 -0.65 -7.88 -8.12
N ALA A 306 0.41 -8.51 -7.62
CA ALA A 306 1.34 -9.33 -8.39
C ALA A 306 0.80 -10.74 -8.73
N SER A 307 -0.41 -11.08 -8.26
CA SER A 307 -0.94 -12.46 -8.29
C SER A 307 0.03 -13.45 -7.62
N THR A 308 0.77 -13.02 -6.61
CA THR A 308 1.74 -13.84 -5.89
C THR A 308 1.12 -14.30 -4.57
N PRO A 309 1.08 -15.62 -4.29
CA PRO A 309 0.57 -16.13 -3.02
C PRO A 309 1.17 -15.41 -1.83
N THR A 310 0.31 -14.92 -0.94
CA THR A 310 0.72 -14.03 0.15
C THR A 310 0.23 -14.59 1.49
N LEU A 311 1.16 -14.77 2.40
CA LEU A 311 0.98 -15.15 3.80
C LEU A 311 1.17 -13.88 4.63
N THR A 312 0.16 -13.47 5.39
CA THR A 312 0.22 -12.19 6.12
C THR A 312 0.57 -12.41 7.57
N LEU A 313 1.47 -11.58 8.10
CA LEU A 313 1.77 -11.47 9.52
C LEU A 313 1.08 -10.20 10.05
N SER A 314 -0.13 -10.36 10.58
CA SER A 314 -0.94 -9.26 11.10
C SER A 314 -0.40 -8.76 12.44
N TYR A 315 -0.11 -7.45 12.52
CA TYR A 315 0.32 -6.78 13.75
C TYR A 315 -0.60 -5.61 14.15
N HIS A 316 -1.60 -5.32 13.31
CA HIS A 316 -2.50 -4.18 13.45
C HIS A 316 -3.78 -4.47 12.67
N SER A 317 -4.91 -3.97 13.18
CA SER A 317 -6.26 -4.11 12.59
C SER A 317 -6.39 -3.73 11.10
N LYS A 318 -5.48 -2.93 10.54
CA LYS A 318 -5.47 -2.58 9.11
C LYS A 318 -5.04 -3.77 8.24
N CYS A 319 -4.18 -4.64 8.75
CA CYS A 319 -3.80 -5.88 8.07
C CYS A 319 -4.99 -6.83 8.05
N ASP A 320 -5.68 -6.97 9.18
CA ASP A 320 -6.86 -7.83 9.30
C ASP A 320 -8.01 -7.32 8.42
N GLY A 321 -8.25 -6.00 8.44
CA GLY A 321 -9.23 -5.37 7.56
C GLY A 321 -8.96 -5.65 6.08
N TRP A 322 -7.70 -5.53 5.62
CA TRP A 322 -7.32 -5.89 4.26
C TRP A 322 -7.56 -7.37 3.97
N ASN A 323 -7.16 -8.27 4.87
CA ASN A 323 -7.33 -9.71 4.73
C ASN A 323 -8.81 -10.08 4.57
N ASP A 324 -9.69 -9.50 5.38
CA ASP A 324 -11.13 -9.69 5.31
C ASP A 324 -11.70 -9.18 3.99
N GLN A 325 -11.26 -8.00 3.56
CA GLN A 325 -11.73 -7.35 2.35
C GLN A 325 -11.43 -8.14 1.08
N ILE A 326 -10.25 -8.76 0.99
CA ILE A 326 -9.89 -9.60 -0.14
C ILE A 326 -10.33 -11.06 0.03
N ALA A 327 -10.97 -11.39 1.16
CA ALA A 327 -11.27 -12.76 1.57
C ALA A 327 -10.03 -13.67 1.48
N LEU A 328 -8.94 -13.26 2.14
CA LEU A 328 -7.70 -14.04 2.20
C LEU A 328 -7.97 -15.36 2.94
N PRO A 329 -7.49 -16.52 2.46
CA PRO A 329 -7.67 -17.80 3.15
C PRO A 329 -7.13 -17.78 4.59
N GLU A 330 -7.86 -18.38 5.53
CA GLU A 330 -7.53 -18.35 6.96
C GLU A 330 -6.19 -19.04 7.28
N ASN A 331 -5.83 -20.06 6.50
CA ASN A 331 -4.52 -20.71 6.62
C ASN A 331 -3.36 -19.81 6.17
N HIS A 332 -3.63 -18.72 5.44
CA HIS A 332 -2.61 -17.72 5.04
C HIS A 332 -2.48 -16.56 6.03
N ARG A 333 -3.34 -16.51 7.05
CA ARG A 333 -3.33 -15.47 8.08
C ARG A 333 -2.59 -15.96 9.32
N PHE A 334 -1.67 -15.12 9.80
CA PHE A 334 -0.85 -15.37 10.99
C PHE A 334 -0.82 -14.13 11.86
N ASP A 335 -0.82 -14.33 13.17
CA ASP A 335 -0.52 -13.28 14.14
C ASP A 335 1.00 -13.04 14.16
N ALA A 336 1.42 -11.79 13.96
CA ALA A 336 2.83 -11.41 13.99
C ALA A 336 3.47 -11.56 15.38
N PHE A 337 2.69 -11.58 16.46
CA PHE A 337 3.17 -11.72 17.83
C PHE A 337 3.17 -13.18 18.31
N ALA A 338 2.43 -14.07 17.64
CA ALA A 338 2.28 -15.48 18.00
C ALA A 338 2.35 -16.39 16.76
N ILE A 339 3.48 -16.36 16.04
CA ILE A 339 3.64 -17.16 14.83
C ILE A 339 3.67 -18.66 15.17
N ASN A 340 2.71 -19.41 14.64
CA ASN A 340 2.74 -20.86 14.65
C ASN A 340 3.69 -21.37 13.55
N GLU A 341 4.90 -21.76 13.96
CA GLU A 341 5.98 -22.24 13.09
C GLU A 341 5.56 -23.45 12.25
N MET A 342 4.93 -24.47 12.86
CA MET A 342 4.49 -25.67 12.17
C MET A 342 3.44 -25.37 11.10
N LYS A 343 2.47 -24.49 11.42
CA LYS A 343 1.46 -24.02 10.46
C LYS A 343 2.12 -23.30 9.29
N LEU A 344 3.06 -22.39 9.56
CA LEU A 344 3.74 -21.62 8.52
C LEU A 344 4.54 -22.54 7.58
N GLN A 345 5.31 -23.47 8.15
CA GLN A 345 6.07 -24.46 7.39
C GLN A 345 5.15 -25.30 6.51
N LYS A 346 4.08 -25.86 7.09
CA LYS A 346 3.11 -26.67 6.36
C LYS A 346 2.50 -25.91 5.18
N VAL A 347 1.98 -24.71 5.42
CA VAL A 347 1.33 -23.91 4.37
C VAL A 347 2.31 -23.52 3.26
N LEU A 348 3.56 -23.21 3.59
CA LEU A 348 4.60 -22.95 2.59
C LEU A 348 4.94 -24.20 1.78
N LEU A 349 5.17 -25.34 2.43
CA LEU A 349 5.54 -26.58 1.75
C LEU A 349 4.41 -27.07 0.84
N ASP A 350 3.19 -27.21 1.38
CA ASP A 350 2.00 -27.59 0.61
C ASP A 350 1.77 -26.61 -0.55
N GLY A 351 1.86 -25.30 -0.29
CA GLY A 351 1.63 -24.30 -1.32
C GLY A 351 2.69 -24.31 -2.43
N LEU A 352 3.94 -24.65 -2.09
CA LEU A 352 5.03 -24.78 -3.05
C LEU A 352 4.98 -26.11 -3.83
N SER A 353 4.37 -27.17 -3.30
CA SER A 353 4.20 -28.45 -4.01
C SER A 353 2.91 -28.49 -4.83
N GLU A 354 1.78 -28.16 -4.19
CA GLU A 354 0.41 -28.38 -4.70
C GLU A 354 -0.27 -27.09 -5.16
N GLY A 355 0.26 -25.93 -4.75
CA GLY A 355 -0.30 -24.62 -5.05
C GLY A 355 -1.01 -23.98 -3.85
N PHE A 356 -1.08 -22.65 -3.87
CA PHE A 356 -1.67 -21.87 -2.78
C PHE A 356 -3.15 -21.54 -3.04
N ALA A 357 -3.93 -21.50 -1.97
CA ALA A 357 -5.30 -21.00 -2.03
C ALA A 357 -5.34 -19.52 -2.46
N LYS A 358 -6.31 -19.16 -3.31
CA LYS A 358 -6.44 -17.79 -3.82
C LYS A 358 -7.36 -16.95 -2.92
N PRO A 359 -7.13 -15.63 -2.80
CA PRO A 359 -8.09 -14.72 -2.19
C PRO A 359 -9.44 -14.76 -2.94
N GLY A 360 -10.55 -14.60 -2.22
CA GLY A 360 -11.89 -14.62 -2.81
C GLY A 360 -12.24 -13.38 -3.64
N LEU A 361 -11.59 -12.24 -3.40
CA LEU A 361 -11.77 -11.04 -4.23
C LEU A 361 -10.80 -11.04 -5.41
N THR A 362 -11.34 -11.04 -6.64
CA THR A 362 -10.54 -10.97 -7.87
C THR A 362 -9.97 -9.58 -8.10
N HIS A 363 -8.86 -9.50 -8.86
CA HIS A 363 -8.23 -8.22 -9.24
C HIS A 363 -9.17 -7.25 -9.94
N SER A 364 -9.98 -7.75 -10.89
CA SER A 364 -10.97 -6.94 -11.60
C SER A 364 -12.00 -6.34 -10.63
N ARG A 365 -12.51 -7.14 -9.67
CA ARG A 365 -13.44 -6.64 -8.64
C ARG A 365 -12.77 -5.66 -7.68
N ALA A 366 -11.51 -5.90 -7.28
CA ALA A 366 -10.76 -4.98 -6.44
C ALA A 366 -10.51 -3.64 -7.15
N LEU A 367 -10.15 -3.67 -8.45
CA LEU A 367 -10.01 -2.48 -9.27
C LEU A 367 -11.34 -1.72 -9.39
N GLN A 368 -12.44 -2.41 -9.71
CA GLN A 368 -13.77 -1.79 -9.78
C GLN A 368 -14.16 -1.12 -8.46
N LYS A 369 -13.88 -1.77 -7.31
CA LYS A 369 -14.13 -1.16 -5.99
C LYS A 369 -13.22 0.04 -5.72
N SER A 370 -11.97 0.01 -6.19
CA SER A 370 -11.02 1.11 -6.05
C SER A 370 -11.37 2.31 -6.94
N LEU A 371 -11.93 2.06 -8.13
CA LEU A 371 -12.41 3.08 -9.07
C LEU A 371 -13.51 3.97 -8.50
N LYS A 372 -14.30 3.46 -7.55
CA LYS A 372 -15.30 4.26 -6.83
C LYS A 372 -14.70 5.47 -6.12
N ASN A 373 -13.39 5.50 -5.86
CA ASN A 373 -12.71 6.69 -5.35
C ASN A 373 -12.71 7.87 -6.34
N PHE A 374 -13.02 7.65 -7.61
CA PHE A 374 -13.07 8.68 -8.65
C PHE A 374 -14.48 8.84 -9.25
N CYS A 375 -15.47 8.12 -8.72
CA CYS A 375 -16.87 8.25 -9.14
C CYS A 375 -17.55 9.29 -8.25
N LEU A 376 -17.41 10.57 -8.61
CA LEU A 376 -17.89 11.68 -7.78
C LEU A 376 -19.42 11.84 -7.83
N ASP A 377 -20.09 11.31 -8.85
CA ASP A 377 -21.55 11.29 -8.98
C ASP A 377 -22.05 9.89 -9.37
N GLN A 378 -23.31 9.54 -9.06
CA GLN A 378 -23.89 8.24 -9.42
C GLN A 378 -23.85 7.96 -10.95
N PHE A 379 -23.87 9.00 -11.78
CA PHE A 379 -23.80 8.89 -13.25
C PHE A 379 -22.37 8.64 -13.78
N SER A 380 -21.33 9.02 -13.04
CA SER A 380 -19.92 8.90 -13.46
C SER A 380 -19.38 7.45 -13.50
N MET A 381 -20.14 6.49 -13.00
CA MET A 381 -19.74 5.07 -12.97
C MET A 381 -19.70 4.44 -14.37
N GLU A 382 -20.59 4.84 -15.28
CA GLU A 382 -20.65 4.27 -16.65
C GLU A 382 -19.46 4.73 -17.49
N GLU A 383 -19.08 6.01 -17.40
CA GLU A 383 -17.89 6.56 -18.06
C GLU A 383 -16.59 5.93 -17.53
N ALA A 384 -16.50 5.72 -16.21
CA ALA A 384 -15.33 5.09 -15.59
C ALA A 384 -15.14 3.62 -16.00
N LEU A 385 -16.23 2.89 -16.26
CA LEU A 385 -16.22 1.52 -16.76
C LEU A 385 -15.94 1.45 -18.27
N CYS A 386 -16.42 2.41 -19.05
CA CYS A 386 -16.16 2.49 -20.50
C CYS A 386 -14.67 2.71 -20.83
N LEU A 387 -13.92 3.44 -20.01
CA LEU A 387 -12.47 3.64 -20.17
C LEU A 387 -11.62 2.38 -19.89
N GLN A 388 -12.22 1.26 -19.46
CA GLN A 388 -11.51 0.00 -19.22
C GLN A 388 -11.38 -0.89 -20.46
N HIS A 389 -12.28 -0.71 -21.43
CA HIS A 389 -12.27 -1.35 -22.75
C HIS A 389 -11.42 -0.54 -23.73
#